data_AF-L1K329-F1
#
_entry.id   AF-L1K329-F1
#
_cell.length_a   1.000
_cell.length_b   1.000
_cell.length_c   1.000
_cell.angle_alpha   90.00
_cell.angle_beta   90.00
_cell.angle_gamma   90.00
#
_symmetry.space_group_name_H-M   'P 1'
#
loop_
_entity.id
_entity.type
_entity.pdbx_description
1 polymer ?
#
loop_
_entity_poly.entity_id
_entity_poly.type
_entity_poly.pdbx_seq_one_letter_code
_entity_poly.pdbx_strand_id
1 'polypeptide(L)'
;MDRISKIVDEGRYYEALQQYKSTYFRYKLRNNPATIDLLRSGAVKLLEHKQYEGGLELGSLLVEHLVSADPAASSDSLGAVKSIAEAFSECSGAEGHQVQYLTRAIKWSKGTRESKSVGDATLHQYIAEAYLKLNNLPLAHMHFACGNDPKRFATLLRAMSSECRGEEQDLVWARAILQSLCAKNLELAVGLLEESMKTGNNIEFRKIRL
;
A
#
# COMPACT_ATOMS: atom_id res chain seq x y z
N MET A 1 -21.33 -7.92 -15.36
CA MET A 1 -20.71 -6.69 -14.81
C MET A 1 -21.41 -5.44 -15.33
N ASP A 2 -21.75 -5.40 -16.61
CA ASP A 2 -22.30 -4.23 -17.33
C ASP A 2 -23.51 -3.54 -16.70
N ARG A 3 -24.39 -4.26 -15.99
CA ARG A 3 -25.61 -3.64 -15.46
C ARG A 3 -25.35 -2.72 -14.26
N ILE A 4 -24.51 -3.15 -13.31
CA ILE A 4 -24.22 -2.32 -12.12
C ILE A 4 -23.29 -1.16 -12.51
N SER A 5 -22.33 -1.39 -13.42
CA SER A 5 -21.48 -0.33 -13.96
C SER A 5 -22.31 0.80 -14.57
N LYS A 6 -23.35 0.47 -15.35
CA LYS A 6 -24.24 1.49 -15.94
C LYS A 6 -24.92 2.37 -14.89
N ILE A 7 -25.30 1.80 -13.75
CA ILE A 7 -25.93 2.56 -12.64
C ILE A 7 -24.91 3.53 -12.02
N VAL A 8 -23.62 3.14 -11.96
CA VAL A 8 -22.53 4.05 -11.55
C VAL A 8 -22.38 5.19 -12.56
N ASP A 9 -22.39 4.86 -13.86
CA ASP A 9 -22.26 5.85 -14.94
C ASP A 9 -23.45 6.84 -14.97
N GLU A 10 -24.64 6.40 -14.53
CA GLU A 10 -25.83 7.23 -14.32
C GLU A 10 -25.77 8.11 -13.05
N GLY A 11 -24.69 8.04 -12.26
CA GLY A 11 -24.52 8.83 -11.03
C GLY A 11 -25.28 8.29 -9.82
N ARG A 12 -25.87 7.10 -9.92
CA ARG A 12 -26.67 6.47 -8.85
C ARG A 12 -25.78 5.65 -7.91
N TYR A 13 -24.79 6.29 -7.31
CA TYR A 13 -23.69 5.63 -6.59
C TYR A 13 -24.13 4.80 -5.39
N TYR A 14 -25.02 5.34 -4.55
CA TYR A 14 -25.53 4.61 -3.38
C TYR A 14 -26.25 3.32 -3.80
N GLU A 15 -27.07 3.40 -4.85
CA GLU A 15 -27.79 2.24 -5.35
C GLU A 15 -26.83 1.21 -5.95
N ALA A 16 -25.86 1.66 -6.74
CA ALA A 16 -24.84 0.77 -7.30
C ALA A 16 -24.08 0.04 -6.19
N LEU A 17 -23.67 0.75 -5.14
CA LEU A 17 -23.00 0.19 -3.96
C LEU A 17 -23.86 -0.88 -3.28
N GLN A 18 -25.15 -0.63 -3.04
CA GLN A 18 -26.04 -1.63 -2.46
C GLN A 18 -26.21 -2.86 -3.37
N GLN A 19 -26.25 -2.65 -4.70
CA GLN A 19 -26.33 -3.76 -5.66
C GLN A 19 -25.04 -4.59 -5.70
N TYR A 20 -23.86 -3.96 -5.62
CA TYR A 20 -22.59 -4.66 -5.49
C TYR A 20 -22.58 -5.52 -4.22
N LYS A 21 -22.94 -4.96 -3.06
CA LYS A 21 -23.01 -5.67 -1.78
C LYS A 21 -23.99 -6.85 -1.82
N SER A 22 -25.20 -6.62 -2.31
CA SER A 22 -26.21 -7.67 -2.46
C SER A 22 -25.72 -8.81 -3.38
N THR A 23 -25.04 -8.47 -4.47
CA THR A 23 -24.48 -9.46 -5.39
C THR A 23 -23.32 -10.22 -4.77
N TYR A 24 -22.45 -9.54 -4.02
CA TYR A 24 -21.36 -10.17 -3.24
C TYR A 24 -21.89 -11.24 -2.29
N PHE A 25 -22.89 -10.94 -1.45
CA PHE A 25 -23.41 -11.93 -0.50
C PHE A 25 -24.02 -13.15 -1.20
N ARG A 26 -24.71 -12.95 -2.33
CA ARG A 26 -25.22 -14.06 -3.17
C ARG A 26 -24.09 -14.89 -3.79
N TYR A 27 -23.02 -14.24 -4.23
CA TYR A 27 -21.85 -14.91 -4.84
C TYR A 27 -21.07 -15.70 -3.79
N LYS A 28 -20.86 -15.12 -2.60
CA LYS A 28 -20.22 -15.75 -1.45
C LYS A 28 -20.94 -17.04 -1.05
N LEU A 29 -22.27 -17.03 -0.95
CA LEU A 29 -23.06 -18.24 -0.63
C LEU A 29 -22.88 -19.39 -1.62
N ARG A 30 -22.47 -19.10 -2.86
CA ARG A 30 -22.30 -20.07 -3.95
C ARG A 30 -20.83 -20.36 -4.25
N ASN A 31 -19.89 -19.84 -3.47
CA ASN A 31 -18.45 -19.88 -3.76
C ASN A 31 -18.14 -19.46 -5.22
N ASN A 32 -18.81 -18.42 -5.70
CA ASN A 32 -18.68 -18.00 -7.09
C ASN A 32 -17.25 -17.45 -7.33
N PRO A 33 -16.49 -17.96 -8.32
CA PRO A 33 -15.14 -17.49 -8.60
C PRO A 33 -15.07 -16.01 -8.99
N ALA A 34 -16.16 -15.44 -9.52
CA ALA A 34 -16.24 -14.03 -9.89
C ALA A 34 -16.40 -13.07 -8.68
N THR A 35 -16.38 -13.57 -7.45
CA THR A 35 -16.55 -12.74 -6.23
C THR A 35 -15.46 -11.68 -6.10
N ILE A 36 -14.19 -12.06 -6.31
CA ILE A 36 -13.05 -11.14 -6.23
C ILE A 36 -13.15 -10.08 -7.32
N ASP A 37 -13.40 -10.48 -8.56
CA ASP A 37 -13.56 -9.55 -9.69
C ASP A 37 -14.72 -8.57 -9.50
N LEU A 38 -15.85 -9.03 -8.95
CA LEU A 38 -17.02 -8.20 -8.62
C LEU A 38 -16.65 -7.06 -7.68
N LEU A 39 -15.97 -7.39 -6.57
CA LEU A 39 -15.58 -6.40 -5.58
C LEU A 39 -14.47 -5.48 -6.08
N ARG A 40 -13.45 -6.04 -6.76
CA ARG A 40 -12.37 -5.26 -7.37
C ARG A 40 -12.91 -4.24 -8.36
N SER A 41 -13.66 -4.69 -9.36
CA SER A 41 -14.21 -3.81 -10.40
C SER A 41 -15.18 -2.78 -9.83
N GLY A 42 -16.02 -3.16 -8.85
CA GLY A 42 -16.92 -2.21 -8.19
C GLY A 42 -16.19 -1.14 -7.39
N ALA A 43 -15.16 -1.53 -6.62
CA ALA A 43 -14.35 -0.58 -5.85
C ALA A 43 -13.62 0.41 -6.77
N VAL A 44 -12.91 -0.09 -7.79
CA VAL A 44 -12.20 0.75 -8.78
C VAL A 44 -13.17 1.71 -9.46
N LYS A 45 -14.32 1.20 -9.94
CA LYS A 45 -15.32 2.01 -10.63
C LYS A 45 -15.90 3.11 -9.74
N LEU A 46 -16.14 2.84 -8.46
CA LEU A 46 -16.59 3.89 -7.52
C LEU A 46 -15.49 4.93 -7.26
N LEU A 47 -14.23 4.52 -7.18
CA LEU A 47 -13.09 5.42 -7.01
C LEU A 47 -12.88 6.34 -8.22
N GLU A 48 -13.04 5.83 -9.45
CA GLU A 48 -13.03 6.64 -10.69
C GLU A 48 -14.05 7.79 -10.64
N HIS A 49 -15.18 7.58 -9.95
CA HIS A 49 -16.23 8.59 -9.73
C HIS A 49 -16.09 9.33 -8.38
N LYS A 50 -14.92 9.27 -7.76
CA LYS A 50 -14.57 9.92 -6.48
C LYS A 50 -15.46 9.51 -5.29
N GLN A 51 -16.09 8.34 -5.37
CA GLN A 51 -16.90 7.78 -4.29
C GLN A 51 -16.01 6.99 -3.32
N TYR A 52 -15.19 7.71 -2.56
CA TYR A 52 -14.14 7.12 -1.71
C TYR A 52 -14.67 6.17 -0.64
N GLU A 53 -15.78 6.53 0.02
CA GLU A 53 -16.42 5.68 1.02
C GLU A 53 -16.91 4.36 0.40
N GLY A 54 -17.53 4.43 -0.79
CA GLY A 54 -17.99 3.24 -1.51
C GLY A 54 -16.83 2.35 -1.98
N GLY A 55 -15.74 2.96 -2.44
CA GLY A 55 -14.49 2.26 -2.76
C GLY A 55 -13.88 1.57 -1.53
N LEU A 56 -13.85 2.26 -0.39
CA LEU A 56 -13.37 1.72 0.88
C LEU A 56 -14.23 0.57 1.38
N GLU A 57 -15.55 0.69 1.27
CA GLU A 57 -16.49 -0.34 1.71
C GLU A 57 -16.36 -1.61 0.87
N LEU A 58 -16.36 -1.51 -0.46
CA LEU A 58 -16.16 -2.65 -1.34
C LEU A 58 -14.76 -3.25 -1.23
N GLY A 59 -13.72 -2.41 -1.09
CA GLY A 59 -12.36 -2.87 -0.85
C GLY A 59 -12.22 -3.61 0.49
N SER A 60 -12.87 -3.12 1.55
CA SER A 60 -12.86 -3.79 2.85
C SER A 60 -13.58 -5.14 2.79
N LEU A 61 -14.72 -5.23 2.09
CA LEU A 61 -15.41 -6.50 1.82
C LEU A 61 -14.55 -7.49 1.04
N LEU A 62 -13.71 -7.00 0.12
CA LEU A 62 -12.77 -7.85 -0.62
C LEU A 62 -11.75 -8.44 0.34
N VAL A 63 -11.11 -7.63 1.18
CA VAL A 63 -10.13 -8.12 2.15
C VAL A 63 -10.77 -9.09 3.15
N GLU A 64 -11.98 -8.80 3.65
CA GLU A 64 -12.72 -9.71 4.52
C GLU A 64 -13.05 -11.04 3.84
N HIS A 65 -13.44 -11.00 2.56
CA HIS A 65 -13.66 -12.22 1.78
C HIS A 65 -12.38 -13.04 1.69
N LEU A 66 -11.25 -12.41 1.38
CA LEU A 66 -9.95 -13.06 1.28
C LEU A 66 -9.44 -13.64 2.61
N VAL A 67 -9.76 -13.00 3.74
CA VAL A 67 -9.45 -13.54 5.09
C VAL A 67 -10.30 -14.78 5.39
N SER A 68 -11.56 -14.79 4.94
CA SER A 68 -12.48 -15.92 5.17
C SER A 68 -12.30 -17.08 4.18
N ALA A 69 -11.69 -16.82 3.03
CA ALA A 69 -11.43 -17.81 1.99
C ALA A 69 -10.12 -18.56 2.27
N ASP A 70 -10.02 -19.80 1.79
CA ASP A 70 -8.76 -20.57 1.87
C ASP A 70 -7.66 -19.84 1.08
N PRO A 71 -6.51 -19.47 1.70
CA PRO A 71 -5.40 -18.81 1.03
C PRO A 71 -4.87 -19.55 -0.21
N ALA A 72 -5.13 -20.86 -0.32
CA ALA A 72 -4.74 -21.67 -1.47
C ALA A 72 -5.63 -21.48 -2.71
N ALA A 73 -6.77 -20.78 -2.61
CA ALA A 73 -7.84 -20.84 -3.60
C ALA A 73 -7.86 -19.72 -4.65
N SER A 74 -6.90 -18.78 -4.67
CA SER A 74 -6.92 -17.70 -5.66
C SER A 74 -5.53 -17.29 -6.10
N SER A 75 -5.27 -17.47 -7.40
CA SER A 75 -4.01 -17.14 -8.06
C SER A 75 -3.79 -15.64 -8.27
N ASP A 76 -4.78 -14.77 -7.99
CA ASP A 76 -4.67 -13.32 -8.23
C ASP A 76 -5.33 -12.44 -7.12
N SER A 77 -5.42 -12.94 -5.88
CA SER A 77 -5.95 -12.16 -4.75
C SER A 77 -5.14 -10.88 -4.51
N LEU A 78 -3.82 -10.98 -4.61
CA LEU A 78 -2.93 -9.87 -4.36
C LEU A 78 -3.01 -8.81 -5.46
N GLY A 79 -3.16 -9.22 -6.74
CA GLY A 79 -3.39 -8.30 -7.85
C GLY A 79 -4.69 -7.52 -7.70
N ALA A 80 -5.77 -8.18 -7.25
CA ALA A 80 -7.02 -7.49 -6.97
C ALA A 80 -6.89 -6.44 -5.84
N VAL A 81 -6.12 -6.75 -4.79
CA VAL A 81 -5.84 -5.80 -3.71
C VAL A 81 -5.00 -4.61 -4.20
N LYS A 82 -3.95 -4.89 -5.00
CA LYS A 82 -3.08 -3.85 -5.57
C LYS A 82 -3.83 -2.94 -6.55
N SER A 83 -4.74 -3.49 -7.36
CA SER A 83 -5.58 -2.71 -8.28
C SER A 83 -6.47 -1.68 -7.56
N ILE A 84 -7.06 -2.03 -6.40
CA ILE A 84 -7.81 -1.07 -5.60
C ILE A 84 -6.88 -0.02 -4.98
N ALA A 85 -5.70 -0.43 -4.50
CA ALA A 85 -4.69 0.50 -3.96
C ALA A 85 -4.20 1.52 -5.00
N GLU A 86 -4.03 1.10 -6.24
CA GLU A 86 -3.68 1.95 -7.39
C GLU A 86 -4.80 2.95 -7.68
N ALA A 87 -6.05 2.50 -7.78
CA ALA A 87 -7.20 3.38 -7.99
C ALA A 87 -7.35 4.44 -6.88
N PHE A 88 -7.05 4.09 -5.62
CA PHE A 88 -6.97 5.07 -4.54
C PHE A 88 -5.82 6.06 -4.73
N SER A 89 -4.65 5.61 -5.19
CA SER A 89 -3.46 6.46 -5.38
C SER A 89 -3.67 7.53 -6.44
N GLU A 90 -4.49 7.24 -7.45
CA GLU A 90 -4.91 8.15 -8.53
C GLU A 90 -5.92 9.20 -8.06
N CYS A 91 -6.63 8.96 -6.95
CA CYS A 91 -7.63 9.86 -6.40
C CYS A 91 -7.01 10.90 -5.46
N SER A 92 -6.95 12.16 -5.88
CA SER A 92 -6.58 13.26 -4.99
C SER A 92 -7.62 13.46 -3.88
N GLY A 93 -7.17 13.48 -2.62
CA GLY A 93 -8.04 13.65 -1.44
C GLY A 93 -8.56 12.33 -0.85
N ALA A 94 -8.19 11.18 -1.42
CA ALA A 94 -8.61 9.86 -0.94
C ALA A 94 -7.61 9.23 0.05
N GLU A 95 -6.51 9.90 0.40
CA GLU A 95 -5.37 9.35 1.13
C GLU A 95 -5.78 8.76 2.49
N GLY A 96 -6.70 9.41 3.20
CA GLY A 96 -7.24 8.90 4.46
C GLY A 96 -8.01 7.59 4.30
N HIS A 97 -8.79 7.43 3.22
CA HIS A 97 -9.51 6.20 2.92
C HIS A 97 -8.54 5.12 2.42
N GLN A 98 -7.55 5.50 1.62
CA GLN A 98 -6.49 4.63 1.13
C GLN A 98 -5.71 3.99 2.28
N VAL A 99 -5.28 4.78 3.27
CA VAL A 99 -4.59 4.26 4.46
C VAL A 99 -5.47 3.27 5.24
N GLN A 100 -6.76 3.56 5.40
CA GLN A 100 -7.69 2.65 6.08
C GLN A 100 -7.84 1.32 5.34
N TYR A 101 -8.03 1.37 4.02
CA TYR A 101 -8.10 0.19 3.17
C TYR A 101 -6.81 -0.64 3.27
N LEU A 102 -5.66 0.00 3.05
CA LEU A 102 -4.37 -0.67 3.02
C LEU A 102 -3.94 -1.24 4.36
N THR A 103 -4.33 -0.61 5.49
CA THR A 103 -4.05 -1.15 6.83
C THR A 103 -4.73 -2.50 7.04
N ARG A 104 -5.94 -2.69 6.48
CA ARG A 104 -6.63 -3.99 6.48
C ARG A 104 -5.92 -4.97 5.52
N ALA A 105 -5.61 -4.52 4.31
CA ALA A 105 -4.95 -5.33 3.29
C ALA A 105 -3.58 -5.86 3.73
N ILE A 106 -2.74 -5.04 4.37
CA ILE A 106 -1.42 -5.48 4.86
C ILE A 106 -1.56 -6.58 5.91
N LYS A 107 -2.52 -6.46 6.83
CA LYS A 107 -2.75 -7.50 7.85
C LYS A 107 -3.09 -8.85 7.20
N TRP A 108 -3.93 -8.83 6.17
CA TRP A 108 -4.22 -10.02 5.37
C TRP A 108 -2.97 -10.54 4.64
N SER A 109 -2.20 -9.65 4.00
CA SER A 109 -1.03 -10.05 3.19
C SER A 109 0.01 -10.84 3.98
N LYS A 110 0.18 -10.56 5.28
CA LYS A 110 1.09 -11.30 6.17
C LYS A 110 0.81 -12.81 6.25
N GLY A 111 -0.45 -13.22 6.04
CA GLY A 111 -0.85 -14.63 6.03
C GLY A 111 -0.69 -15.33 4.69
N THR A 112 -0.30 -14.61 3.64
CA THR A 112 -0.10 -15.17 2.29
C THR A 112 1.29 -15.82 2.17
N ARG A 113 1.41 -16.86 1.34
CA ARG A 113 2.69 -17.58 1.14
C ARG A 113 3.79 -16.70 0.53
N GLU A 114 3.40 -15.66 -0.20
CA GLU A 114 4.28 -14.77 -0.96
C GLU A 114 4.86 -13.63 -0.12
N SER A 115 4.30 -13.37 1.07
CA SER A 115 4.63 -12.21 1.89
C SER A 115 5.71 -12.50 2.93
N LYS A 116 6.60 -11.51 3.15
CA LYS A 116 7.49 -11.48 4.32
C LYS A 116 6.66 -11.32 5.61
N SER A 117 7.28 -11.52 6.77
CA SER A 117 6.63 -11.38 8.10
C SER A 117 5.98 -10.01 8.35
N VAL A 118 6.38 -8.99 7.57
CA VAL A 118 5.87 -7.61 7.68
C VAL A 118 4.66 -7.32 6.78
N GLY A 119 4.40 -8.13 5.75
CA GLY A 119 3.39 -7.87 4.73
C GLY A 119 3.98 -7.71 3.32
N ASP A 120 3.12 -7.51 2.33
CA ASP A 120 3.55 -7.23 0.95
C ASP A 120 4.22 -5.85 0.85
N ALA A 121 5.40 -5.81 0.23
CA ALA A 121 6.22 -4.61 0.14
C ALA A 121 5.60 -3.51 -0.74
N THR A 122 4.85 -3.89 -1.78
CA THR A 122 4.15 -2.91 -2.65
C THR A 122 3.00 -2.25 -1.88
N LEU A 123 2.27 -2.99 -1.05
CA LEU A 123 1.24 -2.40 -0.18
C LEU A 123 1.86 -1.44 0.84
N HIS A 124 3.03 -1.77 1.40
CA HIS A 124 3.78 -0.85 2.25
C HIS A 124 4.14 0.45 1.50
N GLN A 125 4.56 0.34 0.24
CA GLN A 125 4.86 1.49 -0.61
C GLN A 125 3.64 2.42 -0.79
N TYR A 126 2.46 1.86 -1.12
CA TYR A 126 1.23 2.66 -1.24
C TYR A 126 0.86 3.37 0.06
N ILE A 127 1.01 2.71 1.22
CA ILE A 127 0.73 3.36 2.52
C ILE A 127 1.71 4.50 2.80
N ALA A 128 2.98 4.27 2.52
CA ALA A 128 4.01 5.27 2.77
C ALA A 128 3.74 6.56 1.97
N GLU A 129 3.37 6.42 0.69
CA GLU A 129 3.02 7.54 -0.17
C GLU A 129 1.73 8.25 0.27
N ALA A 130 0.72 7.50 0.73
CA ALA A 130 -0.49 8.09 1.29
C ALA A 130 -0.19 8.91 2.55
N TYR A 131 0.67 8.41 3.45
CA TYR A 131 1.09 9.16 4.64
C TYR A 131 1.95 10.38 4.31
N LEU A 132 2.79 10.33 3.26
CA LEU A 132 3.52 11.52 2.79
C LEU A 132 2.56 12.62 2.37
N LYS A 133 1.55 12.29 1.56
CA LYS A 133 0.52 13.24 1.12
C LYS A 133 -0.30 13.80 2.28
N LEU A 134 -0.46 13.03 3.36
CA LEU A 134 -1.08 13.46 4.63
C LEU A 134 -0.11 14.21 5.57
N ASN A 135 1.12 14.48 5.13
CA ASN A 135 2.19 15.10 5.93
C ASN A 135 2.52 14.34 7.25
N ASN A 136 2.31 13.03 7.27
CA ASN A 136 2.65 12.17 8.41
C ASN A 136 3.97 11.44 8.16
N LEU A 137 5.07 12.19 8.25
CA LEU A 137 6.42 11.68 8.00
C LEU A 137 6.82 10.48 8.88
N PRO A 138 6.50 10.43 10.19
CA PRO A 138 6.87 9.29 11.03
C PRO A 138 6.24 7.97 10.54
N LEU A 139 4.96 7.98 10.17
CA LEU A 139 4.30 6.78 9.65
C LEU A 139 4.75 6.47 8.23
N ALA A 140 4.94 7.48 7.38
CA ALA A 140 5.49 7.29 6.04
C ALA A 140 6.84 6.57 6.09
N HIS A 141 7.78 7.05 6.93
CA HIS A 141 9.10 6.45 7.13
C HIS A 141 9.01 4.98 7.54
N MET A 142 8.17 4.67 8.53
CA MET A 142 8.00 3.29 9.01
C MET A 142 7.48 2.34 7.91
N HIS A 143 6.59 2.82 7.04
CA HIS A 143 6.10 2.02 5.93
C HIS A 143 7.12 1.90 4.79
N PHE A 144 7.86 2.97 4.47
CA PHE A 144 8.94 2.91 3.49
C PHE A 144 10.02 1.90 3.86
N ALA A 145 10.39 1.78 5.13
CA ALA A 145 11.38 0.80 5.59
C ALA A 145 10.99 -0.66 5.28
N CYS A 146 9.70 -0.93 5.06
CA CYS A 146 9.14 -2.22 4.65
C CYS A 146 8.76 -2.28 3.16
N GLY A 147 8.98 -1.19 2.40
CA GLY A 147 8.64 -1.06 0.98
C GLY A 147 9.69 -1.68 0.05
N ASN A 148 9.61 -1.37 -1.24
CA ASN A 148 10.51 -1.90 -2.27
C ASN A 148 11.10 -0.83 -3.20
N ASP A 149 10.93 0.47 -2.90
CA ASP A 149 11.47 1.57 -3.70
C ASP A 149 12.50 2.40 -2.92
N PRO A 150 13.80 2.06 -3.01
CA PRO A 150 14.86 2.80 -2.32
C PRO A 150 14.98 4.25 -2.79
N LYS A 151 14.65 4.57 -4.05
CA LYS A 151 14.79 5.93 -4.59
C LYS A 151 13.71 6.86 -4.02
N ARG A 152 12.47 6.37 -3.95
CA ARG A 152 11.38 7.10 -3.31
C ARG A 152 11.64 7.29 -1.83
N PHE A 153 12.09 6.25 -1.12
CA PHE A 153 12.44 6.39 0.29
C PHE A 153 13.60 7.37 0.49
N ALA A 154 14.66 7.29 -0.31
CA ALA A 154 15.77 8.24 -0.29
C ALA A 154 15.32 9.70 -0.50
N THR A 155 14.27 9.95 -1.27
CA THR A 155 13.72 11.30 -1.45
C THR A 155 13.15 11.84 -0.14
N LEU A 156 12.41 11.04 0.62
CA LEU A 156 11.97 11.39 1.97
C LEU A 156 13.16 11.60 2.91
N LEU A 157 14.14 10.68 2.90
CA LEU A 157 15.29 10.76 3.79
C LEU A 157 16.14 12.02 3.55
N ARG A 158 16.29 12.46 2.29
CA ARG A 158 16.94 13.74 1.97
C ARG A 158 16.21 14.92 2.58
N ALA A 159 14.88 14.96 2.46
CA ALA A 159 14.07 16.04 3.05
C ALA A 159 14.24 16.06 4.57
N MET A 160 14.08 14.91 5.24
CA MET A 160 14.27 14.79 6.69
C MET A 160 15.69 15.15 7.12
N SER A 161 16.71 14.67 6.40
CA SER A 161 18.13 14.94 6.69
C SER A 161 18.46 16.43 6.55
N SER A 162 17.86 17.14 5.58
CA SER A 162 18.08 18.59 5.42
C SER A 162 17.51 19.44 6.56
N GLU A 163 16.56 18.90 7.34
CA GLU A 163 16.00 19.56 8.54
C GLU A 163 16.81 19.26 9.81
N CYS A 164 17.69 18.26 9.77
CA CYS A 164 18.57 17.90 10.87
C CYS A 164 19.82 18.79 10.96
N ARG A 165 20.43 18.83 12.15
CA ARG A 165 21.77 19.41 12.31
C ARG A 165 22.79 18.62 11.49
N GLY A 166 23.86 19.27 11.04
CA GLY A 166 24.86 18.68 10.15
C GLY A 166 25.41 17.34 10.68
N GLU A 167 25.68 17.27 11.98
CA GLU A 167 26.17 16.07 12.67
C GLU A 167 25.13 14.93 12.85
N GLU A 168 23.85 15.18 12.55
CA GLU A 168 22.76 14.19 12.66
C GLU A 168 22.25 13.74 11.28
N GLN A 169 22.76 14.33 10.19
CA GLN A 169 22.28 14.06 8.84
C GLN A 169 22.50 12.60 8.42
N ASP A 170 23.61 12.00 8.82
CA ASP A 170 23.96 10.61 8.58
C ASP A 170 23.11 9.62 9.40
N LEU A 171 22.70 10.01 10.61
CA LEU A 171 21.85 9.20 11.49
C LEU A 171 20.48 8.90 10.87
N VAL A 172 19.92 9.82 10.08
CA VAL A 172 18.66 9.63 9.34
C VAL A 172 18.78 8.45 8.36
N TRP A 173 19.89 8.39 7.62
CA TRP A 173 20.17 7.30 6.68
C TRP A 173 20.51 5.99 7.40
N ALA A 174 21.38 6.06 8.41
CA ALA A 174 21.79 4.89 9.20
C ALA A 174 20.57 4.21 9.82
N ARG A 175 19.64 4.99 10.40
CA ARG A 175 18.38 4.48 10.94
C ARG A 175 17.53 3.77 9.89
N ALA A 176 17.34 4.37 8.72
CA ALA A 176 16.54 3.78 7.66
C ALA A 176 17.13 2.45 7.16
N ILE A 177 18.44 2.40 6.93
CA ILE A 177 19.17 1.20 6.49
C ILE A 177 19.03 0.09 7.54
N LEU A 178 19.29 0.39 8.82
CA LEU A 178 19.17 -0.58 9.91
C LEU A 178 17.73 -1.09 10.06
N GLN A 179 16.72 -0.23 9.95
CA GLN A 179 15.32 -0.63 10.01
C GLN A 179 14.93 -1.55 8.85
N SER A 180 15.40 -1.27 7.62
CA SER A 180 15.19 -2.16 6.47
C SER A 180 15.86 -3.52 6.66
N LEU A 181 17.06 -3.56 7.28
CA LEU A 181 17.71 -4.81 7.66
C LEU A 181 16.91 -5.59 8.71
N CYS A 182 16.41 -4.91 9.76
CA CYS A 182 15.52 -5.52 10.76
C CYS A 182 14.22 -6.07 10.12
N ALA A 183 13.72 -5.44 9.06
CA ALA A 183 12.59 -5.91 8.26
C ALA A 183 12.97 -7.05 7.28
N LYS A 184 14.21 -7.56 7.32
CA LYS A 184 14.76 -8.56 6.38
C LYS A 184 14.64 -8.11 4.92
N ASN A 185 14.82 -6.82 4.68
CA ASN A 185 14.74 -6.20 3.38
C ASN A 185 16.12 -5.74 2.91
N LEU A 186 16.96 -6.71 2.56
CA LEU A 186 18.34 -6.45 2.15
C LEU A 186 18.42 -5.61 0.88
N GLU A 187 17.54 -5.85 -0.09
CA GLU A 187 17.49 -5.09 -1.35
C GLU A 187 17.25 -3.60 -1.10
N LEU A 188 16.24 -3.28 -0.27
CA LEU A 188 15.98 -1.90 0.13
C LEU A 188 17.15 -1.29 0.89
N ALA A 189 17.74 -2.03 1.85
CA ALA A 189 18.87 -1.54 2.64
C ALA A 189 20.10 -1.22 1.78
N VAL A 190 20.43 -2.07 0.82
CA VAL A 190 21.52 -1.86 -0.13
C VAL A 190 21.21 -0.66 -1.03
N GLY A 191 20.00 -0.58 -1.59
CA GLY A 191 19.60 0.56 -2.42
C GLY A 191 19.66 1.90 -1.66
N LEU A 192 19.27 1.92 -0.39
CA LEU A 192 19.40 3.10 0.46
C LEU A 192 20.86 3.49 0.73
N LEU A 193 21.74 2.51 0.92
CA LEU A 193 23.18 2.76 1.04
C LEU A 193 23.76 3.35 -0.25
N GLU A 194 23.35 2.86 -1.42
CA GLU A 194 23.74 3.44 -2.70
C GLU A 194 23.23 4.88 -2.89
N GLU A 195 21.99 5.16 -2.50
CA GLU A 195 21.42 6.50 -2.57
C GLU A 195 22.06 7.49 -1.60
N SER A 196 22.51 7.04 -0.42
CA SER A 196 23.20 7.90 0.55
C SER A 196 24.60 8.31 0.07
N MET A 197 25.33 7.41 -0.60
CA MET A 197 26.65 7.70 -1.18
C MET A 197 26.59 8.77 -2.29
N LYS A 198 25.45 8.89 -3.01
CA LYS A 198 25.27 9.91 -4.06
C LYS A 198 25.12 11.32 -3.50
N THR A 199 24.63 11.46 -2.27
CA THR A 199 24.30 12.77 -1.68
C THR A 199 25.50 13.58 -1.19
N GLY A 200 26.74 13.11 -1.38
CA GLY A 200 27.91 13.83 -0.86
C GLY A 200 28.03 13.81 0.66
N ASN A 201 27.11 13.10 1.35
CA ASN A 201 27.39 12.48 2.64
C ASN A 201 28.50 11.46 2.39
N ASN A 202 29.74 11.97 2.27
CA ASN A 202 30.93 11.21 2.56
C ASN A 202 30.75 10.73 3.99
N ILE A 203 30.09 9.58 4.15
CA ILE A 203 30.46 8.64 5.19
C ILE A 203 31.88 8.21 4.80
N GLU A 204 32.85 9.12 4.94
CA GLU A 204 34.21 8.72 5.16
C GLU A 204 34.14 7.97 6.48
N PHE A 205 33.95 6.65 6.38
CA PHE A 205 34.57 5.77 7.35
C PHE A 205 36.05 6.11 7.26
N ARG A 206 36.50 7.11 8.04
CA ARG A 206 37.91 7.40 8.25
C ARG A 206 38.52 6.04 8.46
N LYS A 207 39.37 5.60 7.54
CA LYS A 207 40.03 4.29 7.62
C LYS A 207 40.54 4.17 9.05
N ILE A 208 39.91 3.32 9.84
CA ILE A 208 40.46 2.97 11.14
C ILE A 208 41.75 2.24 10.77
N ARG A 209 42.87 2.95 10.86
CA ARG A 209 44.19 2.30 10.84
C ARG A 209 44.20 1.43 12.09
N LEU A 210 44.01 0.13 11.87
CA LEU A 210 44.41 -0.90 12.82
C LEU A 210 45.92 -0.78 13.09
#